data_AF-A0ABD2K5R1-F1
#
_entry.id   AF-A0ABD2K5R1-F1
#
_cell.length_a   1.000
_cell.length_b   1.000
_cell.length_c   1.000
_cell.angle_alpha   90.00
_cell.angle_beta   90.00
_cell.angle_gamma   90.00
#
_symmetry.space_group_name_H-M   'P 1'
#
loop_
_entity.id
_entity.type
_entity.pdbx_description
1 polymer ?
#
loop_
_entity_poly.entity_id
_entity_poly.type
_entity_poly.pdbx_seq_one_letter_code
_entity_poly.pdbx_strand_id
1 'polypeptide(L)'
;MENVVAPADAAVDNFEQRTRQFFAFVNEGNIGQLRALVDSLDADELNILLRMNQPNVQPPRAALINAILNRHTETVVFLLAKGADPHQTVLSRLNNLDMNVTPLWTAVNMDNLELCRALIAHGANIELGTDSGESTLLCACFKASFEIATLLVENGANVNLADSDGMTALMISCSSGQIDIVRMLLSHGAIVEQTDLTGMRFALLGGAMEADVNQQSIDGTTALLSASGRGHVDVVTFLIEHGADLDHTDMDGYNSLMYAVKNRRTETTRHLVAIGANTDQIGIDGKRARDLAEESRIAEMIEIFRAAAEQRENADGQQNEH
;
A
#
# COMPACT_ATOMS: atom_id res chain seq x y z
N MET A 1 49.80 37.21 33.07
CA MET A 1 48.35 36.99 33.12
C MET A 1 48.10 35.68 32.38
N GLU A 2 48.26 34.56 33.06
CA GLU A 2 47.78 33.28 32.56
C GLU A 2 46.26 33.38 32.55
N ASN A 3 45.69 33.36 31.35
CA ASN A 3 44.26 33.22 31.16
C ASN A 3 43.92 31.80 31.62
N VAL A 4 43.59 31.66 32.91
CA VAL A 4 42.96 30.46 33.45
C VAL A 4 41.58 30.42 32.81
N VAL A 5 41.49 29.76 31.66
CA VAL A 5 40.21 29.43 31.02
C VAL A 5 39.38 28.73 32.10
N ALA A 6 38.23 29.33 32.43
CA ALA A 6 37.41 28.87 33.54
C ALA A 6 36.94 27.44 33.27
N PRO A 7 36.77 26.58 34.29
CA PRO A 7 36.34 25.19 34.12
C PRO A 7 34.98 25.04 33.42
N ALA A 8 34.17 26.10 33.38
CA ALA A 8 32.91 26.15 32.64
C ALA A 8 33.10 26.13 31.11
N ASP A 9 34.11 26.83 30.58
CA ASP A 9 34.34 26.92 29.13
C ASP A 9 34.84 25.57 28.56
N ALA A 10 35.71 24.87 29.30
CA ALA A 10 36.20 23.55 28.91
C ALA A 10 35.12 22.46 28.95
N ALA A 11 34.15 22.55 29.87
CA ALA A 11 33.03 21.63 29.96
C ALA A 11 32.05 21.82 28.78
N VAL A 12 31.81 23.07 28.37
CA VAL A 12 30.99 23.42 27.21
C VAL A 12 31.63 22.92 25.92
N ASP A 13 32.93 23.15 25.73
CA ASP A 13 33.68 22.68 24.56
C ASP A 13 33.66 21.13 24.44
N ASN A 14 33.76 20.42 25.56
CA ASN A 14 33.71 18.95 25.60
C ASN A 14 32.31 18.41 25.20
N PHE A 15 31.23 19.03 25.69
CA PHE A 15 29.87 18.65 25.31
C PHE A 15 29.60 18.89 23.81
N GLU A 16 30.07 20.02 23.27
CA GLU A 16 29.90 20.31 21.84
C GLU A 16 30.68 19.31 20.97
N GLN A 17 31.90 18.96 21.38
CA GLN A 17 32.70 17.95 20.68
C GLN A 17 31.99 16.59 20.68
N ARG A 18 31.48 16.15 21.84
CA ARG A 18 30.72 14.89 21.96
C ARG A 18 29.45 14.91 21.13
N THR A 19 28.75 16.05 21.08
CA THR A 19 27.57 16.24 20.23
C THR A 19 27.91 16.02 18.75
N ARG A 20 29.00 16.63 18.26
CA ARG A 20 29.45 16.43 16.87
C ARG A 20 29.81 14.98 16.58
N GLN A 21 30.54 14.32 17.49
CA GLN A 21 30.92 12.91 17.36
C GLN A 21 29.69 12.00 17.35
N PHE A 22 28.74 12.22 18.26
CA PHE A 22 27.51 11.45 18.35
C PHE A 22 26.73 11.46 17.03
N PHE A 23 26.45 12.65 16.48
CA PHE A 23 25.75 12.76 15.20
C PHE A 23 26.58 12.24 14.02
N ALA A 24 27.91 12.40 14.02
CA ALA A 24 28.75 11.82 12.97
C ALA A 24 28.65 10.28 12.96
N PHE A 25 28.79 9.63 14.12
CA PHE A 25 28.70 8.17 14.20
C PHE A 25 27.31 7.64 13.85
N VAL A 26 26.25 8.37 14.23
CA VAL A 26 24.88 8.05 13.82
C VAL A 26 24.72 8.14 12.30
N ASN A 27 25.18 9.24 11.70
CA ASN A 27 25.06 9.51 10.27
C ASN A 27 25.92 8.59 9.41
N GLU A 28 27.05 8.11 9.93
CA GLU A 28 27.95 7.17 9.26
C GLU A 28 27.62 5.70 9.54
N GLY A 29 26.73 5.43 10.52
CA GLY A 29 26.38 4.06 10.92
C GLY A 29 27.49 3.36 11.69
N ASN A 30 28.42 4.11 12.29
CA ASN A 30 29.55 3.56 13.03
C ASN A 30 29.14 3.11 14.42
N ILE A 31 28.46 1.98 14.49
CA ILE A 31 27.84 1.48 15.71
C ILE A 31 28.86 1.19 16.83
N GLY A 32 30.07 0.75 16.48
CA GLY A 32 31.13 0.47 17.45
C GLY A 32 31.59 1.74 18.18
N GLN A 33 31.85 2.82 17.43
CA GLN A 33 32.22 4.11 18.01
C GLN A 33 31.04 4.78 18.74
N LEU A 34 29.83 4.64 18.20
CA LEU A 34 28.62 5.14 18.85
C LEU A 34 28.39 4.49 20.22
N ARG A 35 28.51 3.15 20.33
CA ARG A 35 28.40 2.43 21.60
C ARG A 35 29.44 2.91 22.61
N ALA A 36 30.71 2.97 22.20
CA ALA A 36 31.78 3.42 23.08
C ALA A 36 31.58 4.86 23.57
N LEU A 37 31.10 5.76 22.70
CA LEU A 37 30.75 7.12 23.09
C LEU A 37 29.59 7.12 24.09
N VAL A 38 28.49 6.44 23.78
CA VAL A 38 27.30 6.39 24.63
C VAL A 38 27.60 5.80 26.02
N ASP A 39 28.46 4.80 26.13
CA ASP A 39 28.87 4.23 27.41
C ASP A 39 29.75 5.18 28.26
N SER A 40 30.30 6.24 27.66
CA SER A 40 31.06 7.29 28.34
C SER A 40 30.23 8.51 28.78
N LEU A 41 28.96 8.58 28.36
CA LEU A 41 28.04 9.65 28.70
C LEU A 41 27.31 9.35 30.01
N ASP A 42 26.97 10.39 30.76
CA ASP A 42 25.97 10.25 31.81
C ASP A 42 24.54 10.22 31.21
N ALA A 43 23.56 9.89 32.06
CA ALA A 43 22.18 9.72 31.62
C ALA A 43 21.54 11.04 31.14
N ASP A 44 21.92 12.18 31.72
CA ASP A 44 21.36 13.47 31.36
C ASP A 44 21.92 13.92 30.01
N GLU A 45 23.23 13.76 29.81
CA GLU A 45 23.93 14.04 28.55
C GLU A 45 23.37 13.19 27.40
N LEU A 46 23.20 11.88 27.62
CA LEU A 46 22.58 10.99 26.63
C LEU A 46 21.14 11.40 26.31
N ASN A 47 20.32 11.71 27.32
CA ASN A 47 18.94 12.13 27.11
C ASN A 47 18.85 13.43 26.30
N ILE A 48 19.75 14.38 26.52
CA ILE A 48 19.84 15.61 25.71
C ILE A 48 20.17 15.25 24.25
N LEU A 49 21.19 14.42 24.02
CA LEU A 49 21.62 14.03 22.68
C LEU A 49 20.55 13.26 21.91
N LEU A 50 19.78 12.40 22.57
CA LEU A 50 18.70 11.63 21.94
C LEU A 50 17.52 12.51 21.52
N ARG A 51 17.21 13.57 22.27
CA ARG A 51 16.05 14.44 22.02
C ARG A 51 16.36 15.64 21.14
N MET A 52 17.62 16.07 21.10
CA MET A 52 17.98 17.26 20.35
C MET A 52 17.97 17.03 18.83
N ASN A 53 17.63 18.08 18.09
CA ASN A 53 17.80 18.09 16.64
C ASN A 53 19.22 18.53 16.28
N GLN A 54 19.83 17.91 15.28
CA GLN A 54 21.15 18.28 14.80
C GLN A 54 21.17 19.74 14.32
N PRO A 55 21.94 20.64 14.96
CA PRO A 55 21.79 22.10 14.79
C PRO A 55 22.25 22.65 13.43
N ASN A 56 23.09 21.89 12.70
CA ASN A 56 23.72 22.34 11.45
C ASN A 56 23.28 21.54 10.21
N VAL A 57 22.14 20.87 10.27
CA VAL A 57 21.51 20.17 9.14
C VAL A 57 20.16 20.82 8.84
N GLN A 58 19.82 20.95 7.56
CA GLN A 58 18.55 21.51 7.12
C GLN A 58 17.73 20.45 6.36
N PRO A 59 16.53 20.08 6.86
CA PRO A 59 15.93 20.52 8.12
C PRO A 59 16.61 19.87 9.34
N PRO A 60 16.57 20.51 10.53
CA PRO A 60 17.08 19.91 11.77
C PRO A 60 16.30 18.65 12.12
N ARG A 61 17.02 17.57 12.42
CA ARG A 61 16.46 16.23 12.66
C ARG A 61 17.14 15.55 13.83
N ALA A 62 16.40 14.70 14.53
CA ALA A 62 16.92 13.89 15.62
C ALA A 62 17.79 12.74 15.11
N ALA A 63 18.63 12.20 16.00
CA ALA A 63 19.54 11.11 15.68
C ALA A 63 18.83 9.86 15.15
N LEU A 64 17.67 9.50 15.73
CA LEU A 64 16.87 8.37 15.27
C LEU A 64 16.46 8.53 13.80
N ILE A 65 15.97 9.71 13.43
CA ILE A 65 15.56 10.03 12.06
C ILE A 65 16.74 9.95 11.10
N ASN A 66 17.90 10.50 11.47
CA ASN A 66 19.09 10.40 10.62
C ASN A 66 19.50 8.94 10.38
N ALA A 67 19.47 8.10 11.40
CA ALA A 67 19.78 6.68 11.27
C ALA A 67 18.77 5.97 10.33
N ILE A 68 17.47 6.29 10.43
CA ILE A 68 16.42 5.75 9.55
C ILE A 68 16.65 6.18 8.10
N LEU A 69 16.87 7.48 7.85
CA LEU A 69 17.07 8.03 6.50
C LEU A 69 18.33 7.48 5.82
N ASN A 70 19.39 7.21 6.61
CA ASN A 70 20.61 6.58 6.12
C ASN A 70 20.52 5.04 6.10
N ARG A 71 19.37 4.44 6.46
CA ARG A 71 19.14 2.99 6.46
C ARG A 71 20.09 2.21 7.38
N HIS A 72 20.52 2.81 8.47
CA HIS A 72 21.40 2.19 9.46
C HIS A 72 20.61 1.41 10.51
N THR A 73 20.07 0.25 10.14
CA THR A 73 19.16 -0.54 10.99
C THR A 73 19.73 -0.85 12.37
N GLU A 74 20.99 -1.26 12.48
CA GLU A 74 21.60 -1.55 13.79
C GLU A 74 21.69 -0.30 14.67
N THR A 75 22.02 0.85 14.08
CA THR A 75 22.03 2.15 14.76
C THR A 75 20.63 2.53 15.23
N VAL A 76 19.60 2.31 14.41
CA VAL A 76 18.20 2.55 14.81
C VAL A 76 17.83 1.70 16.02
N VAL A 77 18.06 0.39 15.96
CA VAL A 77 17.76 -0.54 17.06
C VAL A 77 18.50 -0.13 18.34
N PHE A 78 19.77 0.26 18.21
CA PHE A 78 20.56 0.73 19.34
C PHE A 78 20.03 2.01 19.97
N LEU A 79 19.69 3.01 19.15
CA LEU A 79 19.14 4.28 19.63
C LEU A 79 17.78 4.07 20.33
N LEU A 80 16.90 3.25 19.76
CA LEU A 80 15.63 2.89 20.38
C LEU A 80 15.84 2.18 21.73
N ALA A 81 16.78 1.24 21.80
CA ALA A 81 17.11 0.55 23.06
C ALA A 81 17.70 1.49 24.13
N LYS A 82 18.28 2.64 23.72
CA LYS A 82 18.78 3.68 24.61
C LYS A 82 17.72 4.75 24.97
N GLY A 83 16.49 4.61 24.49
CA GLY A 83 15.37 5.50 24.83
C GLY A 83 15.12 6.63 23.82
N ALA A 84 15.59 6.49 22.57
CA ALA A 84 15.17 7.39 21.51
C ALA A 84 13.64 7.31 21.31
N ASP A 85 13.00 8.45 21.13
CA ASP A 85 11.55 8.54 20.97
C ASP A 85 11.12 8.02 19.57
N PRO A 86 10.36 6.91 19.49
CA PRO A 86 9.91 6.35 18.21
C PRO A 86 8.80 7.19 17.54
N HIS A 87 8.33 8.26 18.18
CA HIS A 87 7.30 9.15 17.65
C HIS A 87 7.86 10.48 17.13
N GLN A 88 9.17 10.72 17.27
CA GLN A 88 9.77 11.99 16.85
C GLN A 88 9.68 12.14 15.33
N THR A 89 8.84 13.06 14.87
CA THR A 89 8.53 13.22 13.45
C THR A 89 9.64 13.90 12.68
N VAL A 90 9.71 13.61 11.37
CA VAL A 90 10.62 14.26 10.43
C VAL A 90 9.86 15.10 9.43
N LEU A 91 10.36 16.31 9.15
CA LEU A 91 9.91 17.09 8.02
C LEU A 91 10.33 16.39 6.72
N SER A 92 9.35 15.87 6.00
CA SER A 92 9.48 15.22 4.71
C SER A 92 8.69 16.01 3.66
N ARG A 93 9.18 15.99 2.42
CA ARG A 93 8.47 16.57 1.28
C ARG A 93 7.79 15.45 0.52
N LEU A 94 6.47 15.35 0.64
CA LEU A 94 5.64 14.35 -0.05
C LEU A 94 4.67 15.09 -0.95
N ASN A 95 4.64 14.74 -2.24
CA ASN A 95 3.73 15.34 -3.23
C ASN A 95 3.73 16.89 -3.26
N ASN A 96 4.92 17.50 -3.13
CA ASN A 96 5.12 18.96 -3.05
C ASN A 96 4.56 19.65 -1.79
N LEU A 97 4.17 18.88 -0.78
CA LEU A 97 3.77 19.37 0.53
C LEU A 97 4.84 19.02 1.56
N ASP A 98 5.14 19.97 2.44
CA ASP A 98 5.99 19.73 3.58
C ASP A 98 5.09 19.19 4.72
N MET A 99 5.36 17.97 5.17
CA MET A 99 4.60 17.31 6.23
C MET A 99 5.51 16.62 7.23
N ASN A 100 5.04 16.51 8.48
CA ASN A 100 5.75 15.79 9.50
C ASN A 100 5.34 14.32 9.45
N VAL A 101 6.28 13.44 9.14
CA VAL A 101 6.02 11.99 9.06
C VAL A 101 6.64 11.28 10.26
N THR A 102 6.02 10.19 10.71
CA THR A 102 6.53 9.40 11.83
C THR A 102 7.72 8.53 11.40
N PRO A 103 8.59 8.14 12.34
CA PRO A 103 9.63 7.14 12.08
C PRO A 103 9.10 5.87 11.43
N LEU A 104 7.97 5.36 11.91
CA LEU A 104 7.35 4.14 11.38
C LEU A 104 6.88 4.31 9.95
N TRP A 105 6.16 5.39 9.64
CA TRP A 105 5.74 5.66 8.26
C TRP A 105 6.93 5.84 7.32
N THR A 106 8.01 6.47 7.78
CA THR A 106 9.24 6.58 6.98
C THR A 106 9.80 5.19 6.65
N ALA A 107 9.83 4.27 7.62
CA ALA A 107 10.26 2.89 7.40
C ALA A 107 9.34 2.13 6.43
N VAL A 108 8.01 2.31 6.54
CA VAL A 108 7.03 1.75 5.60
C VAL A 108 7.22 2.30 4.19
N ASN A 109 7.38 3.62 4.03
CA ASN A 109 7.59 4.24 2.72
C ASN A 109 8.90 3.80 2.06
N MET A 110 9.93 3.48 2.86
CA MET A 110 11.18 2.87 2.40
C MET A 110 11.09 1.38 2.09
N ASP A 111 9.94 0.74 2.38
CA ASP A 111 9.73 -0.69 2.27
C ASP A 111 10.74 -1.52 3.10
N ASN A 112 11.08 -1.02 4.30
CA ASN A 112 12.06 -1.66 5.17
C ASN A 112 11.37 -2.39 6.33
N LEU A 113 11.08 -3.67 6.13
CA LEU A 113 10.40 -4.53 7.09
C LEU A 113 11.14 -4.65 8.44
N GLU A 114 12.47 -4.71 8.44
CA GLU A 114 13.27 -4.83 9.66
C GLU A 114 13.16 -3.58 10.54
N LEU A 115 13.24 -2.39 9.92
CA LEU A 115 13.01 -1.13 10.62
C LEU A 115 11.58 -1.03 11.16
N CYS A 116 10.58 -1.49 10.40
CA CYS A 116 9.19 -1.52 10.87
C CYS A 116 9.05 -2.38 12.13
N ARG A 117 9.62 -3.59 12.14
CA ARG A 117 9.62 -4.47 13.32
C ARG A 117 10.30 -3.81 14.52
N ALA A 118 11.46 -3.20 14.31
CA ALA A 118 12.20 -2.54 15.38
C ALA A 118 11.40 -1.39 16.01
N LEU A 119 10.78 -0.54 15.19
CA LEU A 119 9.99 0.60 15.64
C LEU A 119 8.72 0.17 16.38
N ILE A 120 7.99 -0.81 15.83
CA ILE A 120 6.79 -1.37 16.48
C ILE A 120 7.14 -2.01 17.83
N ALA A 121 8.23 -2.78 17.91
CA ALA A 121 8.69 -3.40 19.16
C ALA A 121 9.05 -2.38 20.25
N HIS A 122 9.37 -1.14 19.87
CA HIS A 122 9.65 -0.04 20.78
C HIS A 122 8.47 0.93 20.97
N GLY A 123 7.26 0.54 20.56
CA GLY A 123 6.03 1.27 20.84
C GLY A 123 5.68 2.37 19.84
N ALA A 124 6.24 2.36 18.62
CA ALA A 124 5.83 3.29 17.59
C ALA A 124 4.31 3.25 17.34
N ASN A 125 3.71 4.40 17.09
CA ASN A 125 2.28 4.48 16.79
C ASN A 125 2.02 3.87 15.41
N ILE A 126 1.22 2.82 15.37
CA ILE A 126 0.93 2.03 14.17
C ILE A 126 -0.06 2.76 13.26
N GLU A 127 -1.03 3.47 13.82
CA GLU A 127 -2.15 4.03 13.06
C GLU A 127 -1.72 5.19 12.17
N LEU A 128 -1.01 6.17 12.75
CA LEU A 128 -0.77 7.45 12.13
C LEU A 128 0.66 7.56 11.61
N GLY A 129 0.75 7.97 10.36
CA GLY A 129 2.00 8.14 9.64
C GLY A 129 2.43 9.57 9.40
N THR A 130 1.50 10.52 9.48
CA THR A 130 1.76 11.94 9.27
C THR A 130 0.95 12.82 10.25
N ASP A 131 1.32 14.08 10.38
CA ASP A 131 0.55 15.10 11.10
C ASP A 131 -0.80 15.44 10.44
N SER A 132 -0.97 15.15 9.15
CA SER A 132 -2.26 15.18 8.45
C SER A 132 -3.14 13.96 8.74
N GLY A 133 -2.66 12.99 9.51
CA GLY A 133 -3.41 11.79 9.88
C GLY A 133 -3.42 10.69 8.82
N GLU A 134 -2.49 10.71 7.86
CA GLU A 134 -2.37 9.62 6.88
C GLU A 134 -2.04 8.32 7.59
N SER A 135 -2.69 7.23 7.17
CA SER A 135 -2.52 5.93 7.80
C SER A 135 -1.27 5.20 7.32
N THR A 136 -0.53 4.59 8.26
CA THR A 136 0.62 3.75 7.94
C THR A 136 0.22 2.51 7.14
N LEU A 137 -0.95 1.92 7.43
CA LEU A 137 -1.48 0.76 6.71
C LEU A 137 -1.85 1.11 5.26
N LEU A 138 -2.49 2.27 5.05
CA LEU A 138 -2.81 2.75 3.70
C LEU A 138 -1.55 2.94 2.86
N CYS A 139 -0.46 3.46 3.46
CA CYS A 139 0.83 3.56 2.78
C CYS A 139 1.36 2.18 2.35
N ALA A 140 1.35 1.19 3.24
CA ALA A 140 1.79 -0.17 2.92
C ALA A 140 0.96 -0.80 1.78
N CYS A 141 -0.36 -0.64 1.82
CA CYS A 141 -1.27 -1.08 0.76
C CYS A 141 -1.01 -0.35 -0.56
N PHE A 142 -0.80 0.96 -0.54
CA PHE A 142 -0.47 1.73 -1.76
C PHE A 142 0.82 1.23 -2.40
N LYS A 143 1.80 0.82 -1.59
CA LYS A 143 3.09 0.27 -2.05
C LYS A 143 3.05 -1.22 -2.43
N ALA A 144 1.94 -1.90 -2.21
CA ALA A 144 1.81 -3.35 -2.38
C ALA A 144 2.75 -4.18 -1.46
N SER A 145 3.14 -3.64 -0.31
CA SER A 145 4.06 -4.29 0.64
C SER A 145 3.31 -5.29 1.53
N PHE A 146 3.08 -6.51 1.04
CA PHE A 146 2.28 -7.54 1.74
C PHE A 146 2.79 -7.84 3.16
N GLU A 147 4.11 -8.02 3.32
CA GLU A 147 4.73 -8.37 4.61
C GLU A 147 4.61 -7.23 5.62
N ILE A 148 4.73 -5.98 5.17
CA ILE A 148 4.58 -4.79 6.03
C ILE A 148 3.11 -4.59 6.39
N ALA A 149 2.19 -4.72 5.42
CA ALA A 149 0.75 -4.64 5.69
C ALA A 149 0.32 -5.70 6.72
N THR A 150 0.79 -6.94 6.55
CA THR A 150 0.54 -8.04 7.51
C THR A 150 1.11 -7.71 8.89
N LEU A 151 2.37 -7.24 8.95
CA LEU A 151 2.99 -6.83 10.22
C LEU A 151 2.18 -5.76 10.95
N LEU A 152 1.70 -4.74 10.24
CA LEU A 152 0.91 -3.65 10.83
C LEU A 152 -0.42 -4.18 11.38
N VAL A 153 -1.13 -4.99 10.60
CA VAL A 153 -2.43 -5.57 11.00
C VAL A 153 -2.28 -6.52 12.19
N GLU A 154 -1.27 -7.39 12.19
CA GLU A 154 -0.97 -8.30 13.30
C GLU A 154 -0.62 -7.56 14.60
N ASN A 155 -0.13 -6.32 14.51
CA ASN A 155 0.17 -5.47 15.67
C ASN A 155 -0.96 -4.48 15.99
N GLY A 156 -2.14 -4.65 15.40
CA GLY A 156 -3.36 -3.94 15.79
C GLY A 156 -3.67 -2.69 14.98
N ALA A 157 -3.13 -2.53 13.76
CA ALA A 157 -3.59 -1.49 12.85
C ALA A 157 -5.09 -1.65 12.54
N ASN A 158 -5.83 -0.55 12.57
CA ASN A 158 -7.22 -0.51 12.18
C ASN A 158 -7.35 -0.69 10.66
N VAL A 159 -7.74 -1.90 10.26
CA VAL A 159 -8.00 -2.28 8.86
C VAL A 159 -9.08 -1.42 8.17
N ASN A 160 -9.90 -0.72 8.95
CA ASN A 160 -11.02 0.11 8.51
C ASN A 160 -10.77 1.60 8.61
N LEU A 161 -9.52 2.01 8.89
CA LEU A 161 -9.18 3.42 8.86
C LEU A 161 -9.24 3.92 7.40
N ALA A 162 -10.03 4.96 7.19
CA ALA A 162 -10.14 5.67 5.92
C ALA A 162 -9.33 6.96 5.95
N ASP A 163 -8.75 7.36 4.81
CA ASP A 163 -8.15 8.69 4.66
C ASP A 163 -9.19 9.80 4.48
N SER A 164 -8.72 11.02 4.22
CA SER A 164 -9.58 12.20 4.02
C SER A 164 -10.51 12.09 2.81
N ASP A 165 -10.15 11.25 1.83
CA ASP A 165 -10.95 10.98 0.64
C ASP A 165 -11.89 9.77 0.84
N GLY A 166 -11.91 9.19 2.04
CA GLY A 166 -12.70 8.02 2.38
C GLY A 166 -12.07 6.69 1.94
N MET A 167 -10.84 6.69 1.44
CA MET A 167 -10.18 5.47 0.93
C MET A 167 -9.66 4.60 2.08
N THR A 168 -10.03 3.33 2.08
CA THR A 168 -9.55 2.32 3.05
C THR A 168 -8.46 1.42 2.46
N ALA A 169 -7.77 0.66 3.31
CA ALA A 169 -6.71 -0.26 2.91
C ALA A 169 -7.22 -1.28 1.89
N LEU A 170 -8.45 -1.77 2.14
CA LEU A 170 -9.12 -2.70 1.26
C LEU A 170 -9.35 -2.07 -0.12
N MET A 171 -9.84 -0.83 -0.19
CA MET A 171 -10.08 -0.14 -1.45
C MET A 171 -8.81 0.04 -2.28
N ILE A 172 -7.74 0.48 -1.64
CA ILE A 172 -6.45 0.67 -2.30
C ILE A 172 -5.99 -0.67 -2.88
N SER A 173 -6.01 -1.74 -2.08
CA SER A 173 -5.46 -3.03 -2.48
C SER A 173 -6.20 -3.68 -3.65
N CYS A 174 -7.53 -3.67 -3.71
CA CYS A 174 -8.17 -4.24 -4.91
C CYS A 174 -8.14 -3.29 -6.12
N SER A 175 -7.96 -1.97 -5.94
CA SER A 175 -7.86 -1.04 -7.08
C SER A 175 -6.57 -1.30 -7.84
N SER A 176 -5.58 -1.75 -7.07
CA SER A 176 -4.24 -2.16 -7.48
C SER A 176 -4.11 -3.66 -7.76
N GLY A 177 -5.16 -4.46 -7.56
CA GLY A 177 -5.17 -5.92 -7.85
C GLY A 177 -4.37 -6.79 -6.88
N GLN A 178 -4.10 -6.31 -5.67
CA GLN A 178 -3.26 -6.97 -4.67
C GLN A 178 -4.04 -8.06 -3.91
N ILE A 179 -4.27 -9.20 -4.55
CA ILE A 179 -5.18 -10.23 -4.03
C ILE A 179 -4.75 -10.79 -2.66
N ASP A 180 -3.46 -10.95 -2.40
CA ASP A 180 -2.98 -11.46 -1.12
C ASP A 180 -3.25 -10.48 0.02
N ILE A 181 -3.03 -9.18 -0.21
CA ILE A 181 -3.35 -8.12 0.76
C ILE A 181 -4.86 -8.06 0.96
N VAL A 182 -5.65 -8.18 -0.10
CA VAL A 182 -7.11 -8.25 -0.02
C VAL A 182 -7.57 -9.40 0.88
N ARG A 183 -7.07 -10.63 0.66
CA ARG A 183 -7.41 -11.79 1.51
C ARG A 183 -6.99 -11.57 2.96
N MET A 184 -5.80 -11.02 3.18
CA MET A 184 -5.29 -10.71 4.51
C MET A 184 -6.20 -9.71 5.23
N LEU A 185 -6.57 -8.60 4.59
CA LEU A 185 -7.44 -7.57 5.17
C LEU A 185 -8.82 -8.13 5.51
N LEU A 186 -9.42 -8.93 4.63
CA LEU A 186 -10.72 -9.57 4.88
C LEU A 186 -10.67 -10.53 6.06
N SER A 187 -9.60 -11.33 6.16
CA SER A 187 -9.41 -12.24 7.29
C SER A 187 -9.25 -11.53 8.64
N HIS A 188 -8.93 -10.23 8.62
CA HIS A 188 -8.79 -9.37 9.81
C HIS A 188 -9.97 -8.39 9.98
N GLY A 189 -11.10 -8.62 9.31
CA GLY A 189 -12.34 -7.88 9.55
C GLY A 189 -12.42 -6.52 8.85
N ALA A 190 -11.75 -6.38 7.69
CA ALA A 190 -11.96 -5.23 6.83
C ALA A 190 -13.43 -5.13 6.41
N ILE A 191 -14.07 -4.02 6.76
CA ILE A 191 -15.43 -3.64 6.42
C ILE A 191 -15.44 -3.23 4.97
N VAL A 192 -16.38 -3.83 4.28
CA VAL A 192 -16.50 -3.65 2.84
C VAL A 192 -17.59 -2.63 2.52
N GLU A 193 -18.44 -2.28 3.50
CA GLU A 193 -19.48 -1.24 3.39
C GLU A 193 -18.95 0.17 3.12
N GLN A 194 -17.74 0.50 3.57
CA GLN A 194 -17.16 1.84 3.42
C GLN A 194 -16.66 2.14 2.00
N THR A 195 -16.70 1.18 1.06
CA THR A 195 -16.20 1.41 -0.31
C THR A 195 -17.22 2.14 -1.19
N ASP A 196 -16.97 3.42 -1.47
CA ASP A 196 -17.73 4.20 -2.47
C ASP A 196 -17.57 3.64 -3.89
N LEU A 197 -16.52 2.85 -4.13
CA LEU A 197 -16.39 1.99 -5.31
C LEU A 197 -17.34 0.80 -5.16
N THR A 198 -18.63 1.05 -5.40
CA THR A 198 -19.73 0.10 -5.18
C THR A 198 -19.43 -1.27 -5.76
N GLY A 199 -18.74 -1.34 -6.91
CA GLY A 199 -18.29 -2.64 -7.42
C GLY A 199 -17.33 -3.37 -6.47
N MET A 200 -16.23 -2.76 -6.09
CA MET A 200 -15.23 -3.40 -5.23
C MET A 200 -15.80 -3.88 -3.88
N ARG A 201 -16.86 -3.25 -3.37
CA ARG A 201 -17.59 -3.68 -2.18
C ARG A 201 -18.01 -5.16 -2.21
N PHE A 202 -18.29 -5.65 -3.40
CA PHE A 202 -19.05 -6.88 -3.58
C PHE A 202 -18.17 -8.05 -4.01
N ALA A 203 -17.04 -7.75 -4.65
CA ALA A 203 -15.97 -8.72 -4.91
C ALA A 203 -15.46 -9.44 -3.68
N LEU A 204 -15.50 -8.79 -2.54
CA LEU A 204 -14.63 -9.13 -1.43
C LEU A 204 -15.35 -9.89 -0.33
N LEU A 205 -16.68 -9.77 -0.22
CA LEU A 205 -17.39 -10.24 0.96
C LEU A 205 -17.82 -11.70 0.97
N GLY A 206 -17.75 -12.43 -0.15
CA GLY A 206 -17.79 -13.89 -0.19
C GLY A 206 -18.54 -14.67 0.89
N GLY A 207 -19.72 -14.22 1.34
CA GLY A 207 -20.54 -14.87 2.36
C GLY A 207 -20.42 -14.40 3.83
N ALA A 208 -19.64 -13.37 4.17
CA ALA A 208 -19.65 -12.77 5.51
C ALA A 208 -20.52 -11.50 5.57
N MET A 209 -21.83 -11.72 5.78
CA MET A 209 -22.94 -10.75 5.89
C MET A 209 -23.41 -10.10 4.57
N GLU A 210 -24.64 -10.46 4.16
CA GLU A 210 -25.67 -9.79 3.33
C GLU A 210 -25.26 -8.83 2.18
N ALA A 211 -24.02 -8.87 1.71
CA ALA A 211 -23.60 -8.09 0.57
C ALA A 211 -23.88 -8.85 -0.74
N ASP A 212 -24.92 -8.42 -1.47
CA ASP A 212 -25.21 -8.87 -2.83
C ASP A 212 -24.07 -8.56 -3.80
N VAL A 213 -23.24 -9.57 -4.12
CA VAL A 213 -22.10 -9.53 -5.06
C VAL A 213 -22.36 -8.79 -6.40
N ASN A 214 -23.65 -8.60 -6.76
CA ASN A 214 -24.14 -7.97 -7.99
C ASN A 214 -24.69 -6.56 -7.81
N GLN A 215 -24.56 -5.98 -6.64
CA GLN A 215 -25.03 -4.62 -6.39
C GLN A 215 -24.25 -3.60 -7.25
N GLN A 216 -25.02 -2.66 -7.76
CA GLN A 216 -24.62 -1.71 -8.78
C GLN A 216 -24.42 -0.32 -8.19
N SER A 217 -23.46 0.45 -8.71
CA SER A 217 -23.38 1.91 -8.52
C SER A 217 -24.50 2.62 -9.28
N ILE A 218 -24.56 3.95 -9.11
CA ILE A 218 -25.53 4.84 -9.79
C ILE A 218 -25.50 4.66 -11.32
N ASP A 219 -24.33 4.32 -11.87
CA ASP A 219 -24.12 4.10 -13.31
C ASP A 219 -24.31 2.64 -13.76
N GLY A 220 -24.79 1.77 -12.87
CA GLY A 220 -24.94 0.34 -13.16
C GLY A 220 -23.64 -0.45 -13.04
N THR A 221 -22.50 0.17 -12.67
CA THR A 221 -21.21 -0.53 -12.57
C THR A 221 -21.18 -1.49 -11.37
N THR A 222 -20.69 -2.71 -11.61
CA THR A 222 -20.46 -3.75 -10.58
C THR A 222 -18.97 -3.99 -10.34
N ALA A 223 -18.71 -4.86 -9.38
CA ALA A 223 -17.40 -5.33 -8.99
C ALA A 223 -16.60 -5.90 -10.13
N LEU A 224 -17.29 -6.78 -10.85
CA LEU A 224 -16.76 -7.53 -11.97
C LEU A 224 -16.41 -6.59 -13.11
N LEU A 225 -17.31 -5.66 -13.46
CA LEU A 225 -17.05 -4.62 -14.47
C LEU A 225 -15.76 -3.83 -14.18
N SER A 226 -15.59 -3.36 -12.94
CA SER A 226 -14.42 -2.61 -12.52
C SER A 226 -13.13 -3.44 -12.52
N ALA A 227 -13.16 -4.65 -11.96
CA ALA A 227 -12.01 -5.55 -11.93
C ALA A 227 -11.59 -5.96 -13.35
N SER A 228 -12.55 -6.23 -14.22
CA SER A 228 -12.32 -6.58 -15.62
C SER A 228 -11.73 -5.43 -16.43
N GLY A 229 -12.23 -4.21 -16.26
CA GLY A 229 -11.65 -3.03 -16.91
C GLY A 229 -10.23 -2.71 -16.44
N ARG A 230 -9.87 -3.08 -15.20
CA ARG A 230 -8.52 -2.90 -14.65
C ARG A 230 -7.56 -4.03 -15.01
N GLY A 231 -8.08 -5.20 -15.37
CA GLY A 231 -7.30 -6.36 -15.80
C GLY A 231 -6.90 -7.31 -14.68
N HIS A 232 -7.59 -7.23 -13.54
CA HIS A 232 -7.23 -7.99 -12.34
C HIS A 232 -7.86 -9.38 -12.39
N VAL A 233 -7.25 -10.29 -13.15
CA VAL A 233 -7.77 -11.65 -13.40
C VAL A 233 -8.10 -12.38 -12.10
N ASP A 234 -7.20 -12.37 -11.12
CA ASP A 234 -7.41 -13.08 -9.86
C ASP A 234 -8.60 -12.52 -9.06
N VAL A 235 -8.83 -11.20 -9.13
CA VAL A 235 -10.00 -10.56 -8.51
C VAL A 235 -11.27 -10.91 -9.28
N VAL A 236 -11.22 -10.97 -10.61
CA VAL A 236 -12.32 -11.43 -11.47
C VAL A 236 -12.69 -12.88 -11.16
N THR A 237 -11.72 -13.78 -11.02
CA THR A 237 -11.96 -15.17 -10.67
C THR A 237 -12.59 -15.28 -9.28
N PHE A 238 -12.00 -14.60 -8.29
CA PHE A 238 -12.53 -14.58 -6.93
C PHE A 238 -13.98 -14.08 -6.89
N LEU A 239 -14.30 -13.03 -7.64
CA LEU A 239 -15.65 -12.49 -7.79
C LEU A 239 -16.67 -13.51 -8.30
N ILE A 240 -16.33 -14.19 -9.39
CA ILE A 240 -17.19 -15.18 -10.03
C ILE A 240 -17.42 -16.38 -9.10
N GLU A 241 -16.38 -16.83 -8.39
CA GLU A 241 -16.50 -17.90 -7.39
C GLU A 241 -17.47 -17.56 -6.25
N HIS A 242 -17.69 -16.26 -5.98
CA HIS A 242 -18.60 -15.76 -4.96
C HIS A 242 -19.94 -15.25 -5.52
N GLY A 243 -20.29 -15.64 -6.75
CA GLY A 243 -21.63 -15.45 -7.31
C GLY A 243 -21.85 -14.18 -8.12
N ALA A 244 -20.77 -13.49 -8.52
CA ALA A 244 -20.88 -12.35 -9.42
C ALA A 244 -21.55 -12.76 -10.74
N ASP A 245 -22.51 -11.97 -11.18
CA ASP A 245 -23.20 -12.08 -12.46
C ASP A 245 -22.22 -11.69 -13.56
N LEU A 246 -21.79 -12.73 -14.28
CA LEU A 246 -20.79 -12.65 -15.34
C LEU A 246 -21.20 -11.67 -16.45
N ASP A 247 -22.50 -11.59 -16.72
CA ASP A 247 -23.05 -10.91 -17.89
C ASP A 247 -23.83 -9.64 -17.54
N HIS A 248 -23.79 -9.21 -16.28
CA HIS A 248 -24.35 -7.93 -15.86
C HIS A 248 -23.78 -6.78 -16.70
N THR A 249 -24.66 -5.84 -17.05
CA THR A 249 -24.31 -4.65 -17.85
C THR A 249 -24.55 -3.37 -17.08
N ASP A 250 -23.66 -2.39 -17.24
CA ASP A 250 -23.87 -1.03 -16.76
C ASP A 250 -25.01 -0.31 -17.51
N MET A 251 -25.27 0.96 -17.18
CA MET A 251 -26.27 1.78 -17.88
C MET A 251 -25.94 2.01 -19.37
N ASP A 252 -24.69 1.84 -19.77
CA ASP A 252 -24.24 1.91 -21.16
C ASP A 252 -24.35 0.55 -21.88
N GLY A 253 -24.92 -0.47 -21.23
CA GLY A 253 -25.06 -1.81 -21.80
C GLY A 253 -23.72 -2.57 -21.94
N TYR A 254 -22.66 -2.08 -21.31
CA TYR A 254 -21.34 -2.69 -21.31
C TYR A 254 -21.24 -3.77 -20.23
N ASN A 255 -20.86 -4.99 -20.63
CA ASN A 255 -20.52 -6.06 -19.69
C ASN A 255 -19.01 -6.11 -19.37
N SER A 256 -18.64 -7.00 -18.45
CA SER A 256 -17.26 -7.17 -17.97
C SER A 256 -16.26 -7.47 -19.09
N LEU A 257 -16.68 -8.25 -20.09
CA LEU A 257 -15.88 -8.56 -21.27
C LEU A 257 -15.63 -7.33 -22.14
N MET A 258 -16.64 -6.48 -22.35
CA MET A 258 -16.50 -5.23 -23.10
C MET A 258 -15.54 -4.25 -22.41
N TYR A 259 -15.60 -4.13 -21.08
CA TYR A 259 -14.65 -3.33 -20.30
C TYR A 259 -13.21 -3.85 -20.42
N ALA A 260 -13.01 -5.18 -20.34
CA ALA A 260 -11.70 -5.79 -20.52
C ALA A 260 -11.12 -5.48 -21.92
N VAL A 261 -11.94 -5.58 -22.97
CA VAL A 261 -11.51 -5.25 -24.34
C VAL A 261 -11.20 -3.76 -24.51
N LYS A 262 -12.13 -2.88 -24.10
CA LYS A 262 -11.99 -1.42 -24.22
C LYS A 262 -10.69 -0.93 -23.56
N ASN A 263 -10.33 -1.53 -22.43
CA ASN A 263 -9.13 -1.19 -21.67
C ASN A 263 -7.92 -2.09 -21.99
N ARG A 264 -7.99 -2.91 -23.04
CA ARG A 264 -6.88 -3.73 -23.56
C ARG A 264 -6.33 -4.75 -22.57
N ARG A 265 -7.20 -5.35 -21.75
CA ARG A 265 -6.87 -6.36 -20.74
C ARG A 265 -6.95 -7.78 -21.32
N THR A 266 -5.95 -8.16 -22.13
CA THR A 266 -5.99 -9.41 -22.92
C THR A 266 -6.18 -10.68 -22.08
N GLU A 267 -5.45 -10.84 -20.99
CA GLU A 267 -5.59 -12.02 -20.13
C GLU A 267 -6.96 -12.09 -19.46
N THR A 268 -7.51 -10.95 -19.06
CA THR A 268 -8.87 -10.88 -18.52
C THR A 268 -9.92 -11.17 -19.59
N THR A 269 -9.74 -10.67 -20.83
CA THR A 269 -10.59 -11.03 -21.97
C THR A 269 -10.56 -12.54 -22.22
N ARG A 270 -9.36 -13.15 -22.23
CA ARG A 270 -9.18 -14.59 -22.40
C ARG A 270 -9.90 -15.38 -21.31
N HIS A 271 -9.71 -14.98 -20.06
CA HIS A 271 -10.34 -15.62 -18.91
C HIS A 271 -11.87 -15.51 -18.96
N LEU A 272 -12.41 -14.32 -19.19
CA LEU A 272 -13.86 -14.07 -19.29
C LEU A 272 -14.51 -14.87 -20.43
N VAL A 273 -13.86 -14.94 -21.60
CA VAL A 273 -14.34 -15.77 -22.73
C VAL A 273 -14.30 -17.25 -22.37
N ALA A 274 -13.25 -17.72 -21.70
CA ALA A 274 -13.11 -19.11 -21.30
C ALA A 274 -14.18 -19.55 -20.27
N ILE A 275 -14.59 -18.66 -19.36
CA ILE A 275 -15.67 -18.93 -18.39
C ILE A 275 -17.07 -18.67 -18.95
N GLY A 276 -17.17 -18.33 -20.25
CA GLY A 276 -18.45 -18.28 -20.96
C GLY A 276 -19.16 -16.92 -20.97
N ALA A 277 -18.45 -15.81 -20.77
CA ALA A 277 -19.05 -14.48 -20.83
C ALA A 277 -19.75 -14.23 -22.18
N ASN A 278 -20.87 -13.52 -22.13
CA ASN A 278 -21.67 -13.16 -23.28
C ASN A 278 -20.87 -12.28 -24.24
N THR A 279 -20.44 -12.88 -25.35
CA THR A 279 -19.67 -12.25 -26.43
C THR A 279 -20.53 -11.41 -27.37
N ASP A 280 -21.85 -11.58 -27.34
CA ASP A 280 -22.81 -10.99 -28.27
C ASP A 280 -23.53 -9.77 -27.70
N GLN A 281 -23.24 -9.41 -26.44
CA GLN A 281 -23.75 -8.20 -25.80
C GLN A 281 -23.39 -6.95 -26.63
N ILE A 282 -24.36 -6.05 -26.77
CA ILE A 282 -24.25 -4.81 -27.56
C ILE A 282 -24.43 -3.61 -26.63
N GLY A 283 -23.42 -2.74 -26.56
CA GLY A 283 -23.49 -1.49 -25.80
C GLY A 283 -24.33 -0.42 -26.51
N ILE A 284 -24.56 0.74 -25.89
CA ILE A 284 -25.37 1.84 -26.51
C ILE A 284 -24.74 2.35 -27.80
N ASP A 285 -23.43 2.21 -27.95
CA ASP A 285 -22.68 2.57 -29.14
C ASP A 285 -22.88 1.59 -30.31
N GLY A 286 -23.67 0.53 -30.12
CA GLY A 286 -23.99 -0.47 -31.12
C GLY A 286 -22.86 -1.49 -31.34
N LYS A 287 -21.86 -1.54 -30.45
CA LYS A 287 -20.68 -2.40 -30.60
C LYS A 287 -20.72 -3.60 -29.65
N ARG A 288 -20.22 -4.74 -30.14
CA ARG A 288 -19.88 -5.92 -29.34
C ARG A 288 -18.42 -5.86 -28.88
N ALA A 289 -18.06 -6.75 -27.95
CA ALA A 289 -16.68 -6.92 -27.50
C ALA A 289 -15.69 -7.14 -28.66
N ARG A 290 -16.06 -7.94 -29.67
CA ARG A 290 -15.21 -8.15 -30.86
C ARG A 290 -15.05 -6.86 -31.70
N ASP A 291 -16.12 -6.09 -31.85
CA ASP A 291 -16.12 -4.87 -32.69
C ASP A 291 -15.21 -3.81 -32.05
N LEU A 292 -15.22 -3.72 -30.72
CA LEU A 292 -14.29 -2.89 -29.95
C LEU A 292 -12.83 -3.32 -30.12
N ALA A 293 -12.56 -4.63 -30.19
CA ALA A 293 -11.22 -5.17 -30.41
C ALA A 293 -10.72 -4.88 -31.85
N GLU A 294 -11.59 -4.99 -32.84
CA GLU A 294 -11.31 -4.68 -34.24
C GLU A 294 -11.00 -3.19 -34.44
N GLU A 295 -11.84 -2.31 -33.91
CA GLU A 295 -11.65 -0.85 -33.96
C GLU A 295 -10.34 -0.44 -33.27
N SER A 296 -10.03 -1.07 -32.14
CA SER A 296 -8.80 -0.84 -31.39
C SER A 296 -7.56 -1.55 -31.97
N ARG A 297 -7.76 -2.35 -33.03
CA ARG A 297 -6.77 -3.15 -33.78
C ARG A 297 -5.96 -4.09 -32.88
N ILE A 298 -6.63 -4.78 -31.94
CA ILE A 298 -6.00 -5.68 -30.97
C ILE A 298 -6.04 -7.12 -31.50
N ALA A 299 -5.04 -7.48 -32.30
CA ALA A 299 -4.98 -8.78 -32.99
C ALA A 299 -5.18 -9.98 -32.05
N GLU A 300 -4.56 -9.97 -30.88
CA GLU A 300 -4.65 -11.08 -29.92
C GLU A 300 -6.06 -11.30 -29.39
N MET A 301 -6.81 -10.22 -29.12
CA MET A 301 -8.21 -10.32 -28.69
C MET A 301 -9.13 -10.78 -29.82
N ILE A 302 -8.87 -10.38 -31.07
CA ILE A 302 -9.61 -10.86 -32.24
C ILE A 302 -9.43 -12.38 -32.37
N GLU A 303 -8.22 -12.90 -32.20
CA GLU A 303 -7.98 -14.35 -32.23
C GLU A 303 -8.65 -15.07 -31.05
N ILE A 304 -8.71 -14.47 -29.85
CA ILE A 304 -9.48 -15.03 -28.72
C ILE A 304 -10.95 -15.22 -29.12
N PHE A 305 -11.56 -14.22 -29.75
CA PHE A 305 -12.96 -14.32 -30.20
C PHE A 305 -13.17 -15.31 -31.33
N ARG A 306 -12.24 -15.37 -32.30
CA ARG A 306 -12.28 -16.38 -33.38
C ARG A 306 -12.22 -17.80 -32.80
N ALA A 307 -11.24 -18.06 -31.94
CA ALA A 307 -11.06 -19.38 -31.34
C ALA A 307 -12.29 -19.80 -30.51
N ALA A 308 -12.91 -18.87 -29.79
CA ALA A 308 -14.13 -19.14 -29.02
C ALA A 308 -15.33 -19.48 -29.93
N ALA A 309 -15.46 -18.82 -31.09
CA ALA A 309 -16.50 -19.13 -32.07
C ALA A 309 -16.33 -20.52 -32.68
N GLU A 310 -15.11 -20.88 -33.07
CA GLU A 310 -14.78 -22.21 -33.62
C GLU A 310 -15.04 -23.34 -32.60
N GLN A 311 -14.80 -23.10 -31.32
CA GLN A 311 -15.09 -24.08 -30.26
C GLN A 311 -16.59 -24.32 -30.08
N ARG A 312 -17.43 -23.27 -30.19
CA ARG A 312 -18.90 -23.39 -30.12
C ARG A 312 -19.45 -24.20 -31.30
N GLU A 313 -19.01 -23.88 -32.52
CA GLU A 313 -19.44 -24.59 -33.73
C GLU A 313 -19.09 -26.09 -33.70
N ASN A 314 -17.90 -26.43 -33.19
CA ASN A 314 -17.49 -27.83 -33.04
C ASN A 314 -18.28 -28.59 -31.96
N ALA A 315 -18.69 -27.91 -30.87
CA ALA A 315 -19.50 -28.51 -29.82
C ALA A 315 -20.94 -28.79 -30.30
N ASP A 316 -21.53 -27.87 -31.07
CA ASP A 316 -22.88 -28.04 -31.64
C ASP A 316 -22.91 -29.10 -32.76
N GLY A 317 -21.81 -29.27 -33.50
CA GLY A 317 -21.66 -30.33 -34.49
C GLY A 317 -21.63 -31.74 -33.88
N GLN A 318 -20.98 -31.92 -32.72
CA GLN A 318 -20.87 -33.21 -32.05
C GLN A 318 -22.16 -33.64 -31.31
N GLN A 319 -22.99 -32.70 -30.88
CA GLN A 319 -24.28 -33.01 -30.24
C GLN A 319 -25.36 -33.45 -31.23
N ASN A 320 -25.21 -33.16 -32.53
CA ASN A 320 -26.16 -33.54 -33.57
C ASN A 320 -25.86 -34.90 -34.24
N GLU A 321 -24.80 -35.61 -33.80
CA GLU A 321 -24.38 -36.92 -34.34
C GLU A 321 -24.66 -38.12 -33.40
N HIS A 322 -25.46 -37.94 -32.34
CA HIS A 322 -25.93 -39.00 -31.43
C HIS A 322 -27.45 -39.03 -31.31
#